data_AF-A0A2G8K9W1-F1
#
_entry.id   AF-A0A2G8K9W1-F1
#
_cell.length_a   1.000
_cell.length_b   1.000
_cell.length_c   1.000
_cell.angle_alpha   90.00
_cell.angle_beta   90.00
_cell.angle_gamma   90.00
#
_symmetry.space_group_name_H-M   'P 1'
#
loop_
_entity.id
_entity.type
_entity.pdbx_description
1 polymer ?
#
loop_
_entity_poly.entity_id
_entity_poly.type
_entity_poly.pdbx_seq_one_letter_code
_entity_poly.pdbx_strand_id
1 'polypeptide(L)'
;MACEELRVFGVFDLLTQYIKELPSSLDDLLEKILTRLVKEDETDLLKETLCFMECVRDGLRERSLQVMLGDMEAEKCIPMLHLAMIKRTLKPFIRVSSNYQQLDRFTFYHHAIGKAVRKQWLSNEDTFIKHHRSLADYFQYHCDDVHVLAREAAYHINRSKDGKRLLDFIKRDERSRYIDRISISRYVKEHKCNGIINKQFNTGGRQLFCCNFCAMGRQAFSKCQMFSNKDSCVLCGQIVNMKKPENHAYWCGRHPQSGPNFPNMVMCHICKRPAMKGKESPLHLCSFCHMGGFTVCCRTIQD
;
A
#
# COMPACT_ATOMS: atom_id res chain seq x y z
N MET A 1 -33.97 -3.41 -5.56
CA MET A 1 -33.53 -2.17 -4.89
C MET A 1 -34.65 -1.16 -4.84
N ALA A 2 -35.12 -0.60 -5.97
CA ALA A 2 -36.26 0.33 -5.95
C ALA A 2 -37.52 -0.24 -5.25
N CYS A 3 -37.89 -1.49 -5.50
CA CYS A 3 -39.02 -2.12 -4.80
C CYS A 3 -38.79 -2.30 -3.28
N GLU A 4 -37.53 -2.50 -2.86
CA GLU A 4 -37.20 -2.60 -1.43
C GLU A 4 -37.29 -1.22 -0.76
N GLU A 5 -36.89 -0.17 -1.47
CA GLU A 5 -37.07 1.22 -1.01
C GLU A 5 -38.55 1.59 -0.84
N LEU A 6 -39.40 1.15 -1.76
CA LEU A 6 -40.84 1.35 -1.67
C LEU A 6 -41.47 0.58 -0.50
N ARG A 7 -40.90 -0.59 -0.15
CA ARG A 7 -41.33 -1.36 1.03
C ARG A 7 -41.04 -0.62 2.34
N VAL A 8 -39.92 0.10 2.42
CA VAL A 8 -39.48 0.82 3.64
C VAL A 8 -40.20 2.16 3.83
N PHE A 9 -40.71 2.77 2.75
CA PHE A 9 -41.27 4.13 2.77
C PHE A 9 -42.47 4.33 3.72
N GLY A 10 -43.23 3.28 4.04
CA GLY A 10 -44.20 3.24 5.16
C GLY A 10 -45.43 4.17 5.09
N VAL A 11 -45.40 5.22 4.26
CA VAL A 11 -46.45 6.23 4.11
C VAL A 11 -47.09 6.09 2.72
N PHE A 12 -48.20 5.37 2.66
CA PHE A 12 -48.85 5.02 1.38
C PHE A 12 -49.38 6.24 0.62
N ASP A 13 -49.81 7.30 1.31
CA ASP A 13 -50.38 8.50 0.70
C ASP A 13 -49.36 9.30 -0.13
N LEU A 14 -48.08 9.24 0.24
CA LEU A 14 -46.98 9.92 -0.45
C LEU A 14 -46.26 9.01 -1.46
N LEU A 15 -46.67 7.74 -1.59
CA LEU A 15 -45.95 6.73 -2.37
C LEU A 15 -45.81 7.12 -3.84
N THR A 16 -46.88 7.64 -4.44
CA THR A 16 -46.88 8.08 -5.85
C THR A 16 -45.93 9.25 -6.07
N GLN A 17 -45.84 10.18 -5.11
CA GLN A 17 -44.89 11.27 -5.18
C GLN A 17 -43.46 10.75 -5.02
N TYR A 18 -43.23 9.86 -4.07
CA TYR A 18 -41.92 9.25 -3.84
C TYR A 18 -41.40 8.47 -5.06
N ILE A 19 -42.28 7.73 -5.75
CA ILE A 19 -41.94 7.04 -7.01
C ILE A 19 -41.48 8.04 -8.08
N LYS A 20 -42.13 9.20 -8.20
CA LYS A 20 -41.73 10.24 -9.15
C LYS A 20 -40.39 10.89 -8.77
N GLU A 21 -40.05 10.92 -7.49
CA GLU A 21 -38.80 11.46 -6.94
C GLU A 21 -37.67 10.42 -6.85
N LEU A 22 -37.90 9.18 -7.32
CA LEU A 22 -36.83 8.19 -7.41
C LEU A 22 -35.82 8.60 -8.48
N PRO A 23 -34.51 8.50 -8.20
CA PRO A 23 -33.50 8.81 -9.19
C PRO A 23 -33.62 7.92 -10.43
N SER A 24 -33.34 8.50 -11.59
CA SER A 24 -33.39 7.80 -12.89
C SER A 24 -32.17 6.91 -13.14
N SER A 25 -31.10 7.07 -12.35
CA SER A 25 -29.86 6.29 -12.45
C SER A 25 -29.67 5.36 -11.25
N LEU A 26 -29.04 4.20 -11.47
CA LEU A 26 -28.69 3.27 -10.40
C LEU A 26 -27.71 3.88 -9.40
N ASP A 27 -26.76 4.68 -9.88
CA ASP A 27 -25.73 5.32 -9.04
C ASP A 27 -26.37 6.29 -8.05
N ASP A 28 -27.28 7.15 -8.51
CA ASP A 28 -27.97 8.12 -7.65
C ASP A 28 -28.98 7.43 -6.72
N LEU A 29 -29.61 6.33 -7.18
CA LEU A 29 -30.46 5.52 -6.32
C LEU A 29 -29.64 4.91 -5.18
N LEU A 30 -28.48 4.31 -5.48
CA LEU A 30 -27.60 3.75 -4.45
C LEU A 30 -27.11 4.82 -3.48
N GLU A 31 -26.77 6.02 -3.96
CA GLU A 31 -26.39 7.14 -3.10
C GLU A 31 -27.52 7.53 -2.13
N LYS A 32 -28.76 7.64 -2.62
CA LYS A 32 -29.95 7.92 -1.80
C LYS A 32 -30.17 6.84 -0.74
N ILE A 33 -30.09 5.57 -1.14
CA ILE A 33 -30.26 4.42 -0.24
C ILE A 33 -29.19 4.41 0.85
N LEU A 34 -27.91 4.46 0.47
CA LEU A 34 -26.80 4.39 1.41
C LEU A 34 -26.81 5.58 2.39
N THR A 35 -27.16 6.78 1.90
CA THR A 35 -27.30 7.97 2.75
C THR A 35 -28.43 7.79 3.77
N ARG A 36 -29.57 7.22 3.37
CA ARG A 36 -30.65 6.90 4.32
C ARG A 36 -30.20 5.90 5.37
N LEU A 37 -29.58 4.79 4.95
CA LEU A 37 -29.12 3.75 5.88
C LEU A 37 -28.14 4.30 6.92
N VAL A 38 -27.22 5.18 6.51
CA VAL A 38 -26.30 5.83 7.45
C VAL A 38 -27.01 6.81 8.38
N LYS A 39 -28.06 7.51 7.91
CA LYS A 39 -28.85 8.41 8.75
C LYS A 39 -29.71 7.67 9.79
N GLU A 40 -30.15 6.46 9.47
CA GLU A 40 -30.97 5.58 10.33
C GLU A 40 -30.10 4.66 11.20
N ASP A 41 -28.76 4.73 11.10
CA ASP A 41 -27.85 3.88 11.85
C ASP A 41 -27.74 4.33 13.31
N GLU A 42 -28.28 3.53 14.23
CA GLU A 42 -28.18 3.77 15.67
C GLU A 42 -26.76 3.57 16.23
N THR A 43 -25.86 2.94 15.47
CA THR A 43 -24.50 2.64 15.94
C THR A 43 -23.48 3.73 15.63
N ASP A 44 -23.79 4.65 14.71
CA ASP A 44 -22.87 5.63 14.11
C ASP A 44 -21.62 5.03 13.43
N LEU A 45 -21.60 3.71 13.19
CA LEU A 45 -20.45 2.96 12.67
C LEU A 45 -20.64 2.49 11.23
N LEU A 46 -21.85 2.59 10.68
CA LEU A 46 -22.18 2.10 9.34
C LEU A 46 -21.39 2.84 8.25
N LYS A 47 -21.25 4.16 8.40
CA LYS A 47 -20.47 4.99 7.46
C LYS A 47 -19.01 4.54 7.40
N GLU A 48 -18.34 4.43 8.54
CA GLU A 48 -16.95 3.98 8.63
C GLU A 48 -16.81 2.56 8.07
N THR A 49 -17.76 1.67 8.36
CA THR A 49 -17.80 0.31 7.79
C THR A 49 -17.82 0.34 6.27
N LEU A 50 -18.70 1.14 5.67
CA LEU A 50 -18.81 1.28 4.20
C LEU A 50 -17.51 1.81 3.60
N CYS A 51 -16.91 2.83 4.22
CA CYS A 51 -15.63 3.38 3.77
C CYS A 51 -14.49 2.36 3.84
N PHE A 52 -14.36 1.60 4.93
CA PHE A 52 -13.35 0.55 5.04
C PHE A 52 -13.54 -0.56 4.02
N MET A 53 -14.78 -0.98 3.78
CA MET A 53 -15.11 -1.99 2.78
C MET A 53 -14.75 -1.54 1.35
N GLU A 54 -14.92 -0.26 1.03
CA GLU A 54 -14.53 0.31 -0.26
C GLU A 54 -13.00 0.43 -0.43
N CYS A 55 -12.28 0.72 0.65
CA CYS A 55 -10.83 0.89 0.59
C CYS A 55 -10.06 -0.44 0.52
N VAL A 56 -10.58 -1.52 1.10
CA VAL A 56 -9.89 -2.84 1.15
C VAL A 56 -10.09 -3.63 -0.14
N ARG A 57 -9.03 -4.30 -0.60
CA ARG A 57 -9.07 -5.02 -1.90
C ARG A 57 -9.77 -6.37 -1.85
N ASP A 58 -9.51 -7.15 -0.80
CA ASP A 58 -9.94 -8.55 -0.72
C ASP A 58 -11.10 -8.76 0.27
N GLY A 59 -11.75 -7.68 0.69
CA GLY A 59 -12.78 -7.71 1.74
C GLY A 59 -12.23 -7.90 3.15
N LEU A 60 -13.14 -7.70 4.10
CA LEU A 60 -12.84 -7.64 5.52
C LEU A 60 -13.45 -8.81 6.28
N ARG A 61 -12.71 -9.36 7.24
CA ARG A 61 -13.24 -10.35 8.19
C ARG A 61 -14.07 -9.62 9.25
N GLU A 62 -15.00 -10.34 9.86
CA GLU A 62 -15.80 -9.82 10.97
C GLU A 62 -14.95 -9.28 12.12
N ARG A 63 -13.95 -10.07 12.53
CA ARG A 63 -13.00 -9.67 13.58
C ARG A 63 -12.19 -8.43 13.19
N SER A 64 -11.84 -8.29 11.91
CA SER A 64 -11.11 -7.10 11.42
C SER A 64 -11.98 -5.85 11.57
N LEU A 65 -13.24 -5.92 11.13
CA LEU A 65 -14.19 -4.81 11.31
C LEU A 65 -14.37 -4.47 12.78
N GLN A 66 -14.48 -5.47 13.64
CA GLN A 66 -14.70 -5.26 15.07
C GLN A 66 -13.56 -4.49 15.74
N VAL A 67 -12.31 -4.79 15.36
CA VAL A 67 -11.11 -4.10 15.85
C VAL A 67 -11.01 -2.70 15.26
N MET A 68 -11.20 -2.55 13.95
CA MET A 68 -11.02 -1.27 13.25
C MET A 68 -12.08 -0.22 13.60
N LEU A 69 -13.31 -0.65 13.89
CA LEU A 69 -14.40 0.23 14.33
C LEU A 69 -14.30 0.57 15.82
N GLY A 70 -13.42 -0.11 16.56
CA GLY A 70 -13.17 0.12 17.97
C GLY A 70 -12.00 1.06 18.21
N ASP A 71 -11.46 1.01 19.43
CA ASP A 71 -10.22 1.70 19.78
C ASP A 71 -9.05 0.73 19.61
N MET A 72 -8.31 0.90 18.51
CA MET A 72 -7.15 0.07 18.18
C MET A 72 -6.00 0.25 19.19
N GLU A 73 -5.82 1.46 19.76
CA GLU A 73 -4.73 1.73 20.70
C GLU A 73 -5.00 1.10 22.07
N ALA A 74 -6.26 1.14 22.52
CA ALA A 74 -6.68 0.49 23.76
C ALA A 74 -7.03 -1.00 23.58
N GLU A 75 -6.86 -1.55 22.38
CA GLU A 75 -7.27 -2.93 21.99
C GLU A 75 -8.75 -3.23 22.32
N LYS A 76 -9.62 -2.21 22.28
CA LYS A 76 -11.05 -2.35 22.58
C LYS A 76 -11.84 -2.51 21.30
N CYS A 77 -12.35 -3.71 21.10
CA CYS A 77 -13.29 -4.03 20.04
C CYS A 77 -14.69 -3.44 20.30
N ILE A 78 -15.44 -3.12 19.25
CA ILE A 78 -16.86 -2.76 19.40
C ILE A 78 -17.69 -3.94 19.94
N PRO A 79 -18.82 -3.69 20.61
CA PRO A 79 -19.73 -4.75 21.03
C PRO A 79 -20.23 -5.58 19.85
N MET A 80 -20.34 -6.91 20.03
CA MET A 80 -20.85 -7.82 19.00
C MET A 80 -22.27 -7.45 18.53
N LEU A 81 -23.08 -6.84 19.39
CA LEU A 81 -24.42 -6.36 19.05
C LEU A 81 -24.37 -5.30 17.95
N HIS A 82 -23.47 -4.32 18.04
CA HIS A 82 -23.34 -3.27 17.04
C HIS A 82 -22.91 -3.86 15.69
N LEU A 83 -21.96 -4.80 15.71
CA LEU A 83 -21.52 -5.49 14.50
C LEU A 83 -22.65 -6.32 13.86
N ALA A 84 -23.47 -6.98 14.67
CA ALA A 84 -24.63 -7.73 14.18
C ALA A 84 -25.70 -6.79 13.56
N MET A 85 -25.92 -5.61 14.15
CA MET A 85 -26.81 -4.58 13.59
C MET A 85 -26.31 -4.10 12.24
N ILE A 86 -25.03 -3.71 12.14
CA ILE A 86 -24.39 -3.30 10.88
C ILE A 86 -24.51 -4.39 9.82
N LYS A 87 -24.17 -5.64 10.16
CA LYS A 87 -24.26 -6.78 9.23
C LYS A 87 -25.69 -7.01 8.75
N ARG A 88 -26.69 -6.85 9.62
CA ARG A 88 -28.10 -7.00 9.26
C ARG A 88 -28.51 -5.91 8.26
N THR A 89 -28.16 -4.66 8.53
CA THR A 89 -28.43 -3.50 7.65
C THR A 89 -27.74 -3.65 6.31
N LEU A 90 -26.49 -4.12 6.30
CA LEU A 90 -25.68 -4.29 5.08
C LEU A 90 -25.93 -5.59 4.33
N LYS A 91 -26.67 -6.55 4.89
CA LYS A 91 -26.90 -7.87 4.28
C LYS A 91 -27.31 -7.82 2.79
N PRO A 92 -28.19 -6.90 2.34
CA PRO A 92 -28.54 -6.80 0.93
C PRO A 92 -27.41 -6.29 0.03
N PHE A 93 -26.39 -5.63 0.60
CA PHE A 93 -25.30 -4.90 -0.07
C PHE A 93 -23.96 -5.64 -0.06
N ILE A 94 -23.86 -6.70 0.74
CA ILE A 94 -22.63 -7.47 0.91
C ILE A 94 -22.79 -8.89 0.40
N ARG A 95 -21.70 -9.45 -0.10
CA ARG A 95 -21.52 -10.88 -0.30
C ARG A 95 -20.45 -11.39 0.64
N VAL A 96 -20.59 -12.64 1.06
CA VAL A 96 -19.55 -13.38 1.77
C VAL A 96 -18.72 -14.11 0.72
N SER A 97 -17.43 -13.81 0.67
CA SER A 97 -16.47 -14.52 -0.16
C SER A 97 -15.60 -15.39 0.74
N SER A 98 -15.60 -16.70 0.49
CA SER A 98 -14.68 -17.64 1.11
C SER A 98 -13.46 -17.81 0.22
N ASN A 99 -12.27 -17.48 0.73
CA ASN A 99 -11.01 -17.72 0.02
C ASN A 99 -10.52 -19.15 0.30
N TYR A 100 -9.38 -19.55 -0.28
CA TYR A 100 -8.74 -20.88 -0.06
C TYR A 100 -8.57 -21.28 1.43
N GLN A 101 -8.56 -20.32 2.36
CA GLN A 101 -8.48 -20.56 3.80
C GLN A 101 -9.84 -20.73 4.49
N GLN A 102 -10.96 -20.76 3.74
CA GLN A 102 -12.34 -20.85 4.24
C GLN A 102 -12.74 -19.78 5.27
N LEU A 103 -12.04 -18.64 5.29
CA LEU A 103 -12.38 -17.54 6.17
C LEU A 103 -13.30 -16.57 5.43
N ASP A 104 -14.48 -16.36 6.01
CA ASP A 104 -15.51 -15.47 5.49
C ASP A 104 -15.03 -14.03 5.45
N ARG A 105 -15.17 -13.40 4.28
CA ARG A 105 -14.88 -11.99 4.06
C ARG A 105 -16.07 -11.26 3.49
N PHE A 106 -16.37 -10.11 4.06
CA PHE A 106 -17.39 -9.20 3.56
C PHE A 106 -16.80 -8.33 2.46
N THR A 107 -17.46 -8.35 1.30
CA THR A 107 -17.21 -7.45 0.17
C THR A 107 -18.54 -6.95 -0.36
N PHE A 108 -18.56 -5.81 -1.06
CA PHE A 108 -19.75 -5.44 -1.81
C PHE A 108 -20.07 -6.49 -2.88
N TYR A 109 -21.34 -6.85 -3.03
CA TYR A 109 -21.73 -7.79 -4.09
C TYR A 109 -21.63 -7.16 -5.48
N HIS A 110 -21.69 -5.83 -5.58
CA HIS A 110 -21.64 -5.08 -6.83
C HIS A 110 -20.76 -3.83 -6.73
N HIS A 111 -19.96 -3.59 -7.77
CA HIS A 111 -18.99 -2.48 -7.81
C HIS A 111 -19.64 -1.08 -7.71
N ALA A 112 -20.89 -0.92 -8.15
CA ALA A 112 -21.59 0.37 -8.11
C ALA A 112 -21.84 0.86 -6.69
N ILE A 113 -21.95 -0.05 -5.71
CA ILE A 113 -22.09 0.30 -4.29
C ILE A 113 -20.82 1.00 -3.83
N GLY A 114 -19.66 0.40 -4.13
CA GLY A 114 -18.36 0.98 -3.84
C GLY A 114 -18.15 2.34 -4.51
N LYS A 115 -18.57 2.48 -5.77
CA LYS A 115 -18.56 3.76 -6.49
C LYS A 115 -19.41 4.83 -5.80
N ALA A 116 -20.61 4.47 -5.31
CA ALA A 116 -21.48 5.37 -4.57
C ALA A 116 -20.86 5.78 -3.22
N VAL A 117 -20.31 4.82 -2.46
CA VAL A 117 -19.56 5.09 -1.21
C VAL A 117 -18.41 6.06 -1.47
N ARG A 118 -17.64 5.82 -2.54
CA ARG A 118 -16.50 6.64 -2.91
C ARG A 118 -16.91 8.07 -3.25
N LYS A 119 -17.96 8.24 -4.05
CA LYS A 119 -18.52 9.56 -4.41
C LYS A 119 -18.99 10.32 -3.17
N GLN A 120 -19.70 9.64 -2.28
CA GLN A 120 -20.38 10.27 -1.15
C GLN A 120 -19.46 10.61 0.04
N TRP A 121 -18.54 9.71 0.39
CA TRP A 121 -17.78 9.82 1.64
C TRP A 121 -16.26 9.79 1.47
N LEU A 122 -15.76 9.42 0.29
CA LEU A 122 -14.31 9.34 0.02
C LEU A 122 -13.89 10.21 -1.18
N SER A 123 -14.69 11.21 -1.54
CA SER A 123 -14.37 12.17 -2.60
C SER A 123 -13.28 13.17 -2.18
N ASN A 124 -13.18 13.45 -0.88
CA ASN A 124 -12.09 14.22 -0.31
C ASN A 124 -10.85 13.33 -0.12
N GLU A 125 -9.73 13.74 -0.72
CA GLU A 125 -8.44 13.07 -0.64
C GLU A 125 -7.94 12.90 0.82
N ASP A 126 -8.15 13.88 1.70
CA ASP A 126 -7.72 13.79 3.10
C ASP A 126 -8.49 12.70 3.86
N THR A 127 -9.79 12.60 3.57
CA THR A 127 -10.64 11.55 4.15
C THR A 127 -10.23 10.18 3.61
N PHE A 128 -9.98 10.08 2.30
CA PHE A 128 -9.47 8.87 1.67
C PHE A 128 -8.12 8.41 2.26
N ILE A 129 -7.18 9.34 2.45
CA ILE A 129 -5.88 9.09 3.08
C ILE A 129 -6.06 8.63 4.53
N LYS A 130 -6.96 9.26 5.31
CA LYS A 130 -7.22 8.90 6.71
C LYS A 130 -7.72 7.45 6.85
N HIS A 131 -8.66 7.03 6.00
CA HIS A 131 -9.17 5.65 6.04
C HIS A 131 -8.07 4.64 5.65
N HIS A 132 -7.28 4.95 4.61
CA HIS A 132 -6.14 4.12 4.23
C HIS A 132 -5.06 4.06 5.31
N ARG A 133 -4.82 5.14 6.04
CA ARG A 133 -3.91 5.14 7.18
C ARG A 133 -4.40 4.22 8.29
N SER A 134 -5.69 4.30 8.63
CA SER A 134 -6.31 3.44 9.65
C SER A 134 -6.25 1.96 9.26
N LEU A 135 -6.49 1.65 7.99
CA LEU A 135 -6.30 0.29 7.45
C LEU A 135 -4.84 -0.16 7.52
N ALA A 136 -3.90 0.71 7.18
CA ALA A 136 -2.47 0.41 7.30
C ALA A 136 -2.07 0.10 8.76
N ASP A 137 -2.60 0.85 9.72
CA ASP A 137 -2.38 0.62 11.15
C ASP A 137 -2.93 -0.73 11.59
N TYR A 138 -4.18 -1.04 11.23
CA TYR A 138 -4.77 -2.35 11.49
C TYR A 138 -3.94 -3.49 10.91
N PHE A 139 -3.63 -3.44 9.61
CA PHE A 139 -2.92 -4.54 8.98
C PHE A 139 -1.51 -4.68 9.54
N GLN A 140 -0.79 -3.59 9.78
CA GLN A 140 0.60 -3.68 10.24
C GLN A 140 0.73 -4.14 11.70
N TYR A 141 -0.20 -3.76 12.58
CA TYR A 141 -0.05 -3.95 14.02
C TYR A 141 -1.03 -4.94 14.63
N HIS A 142 -2.23 -5.12 14.06
CA HIS A 142 -3.31 -5.91 14.66
C HIS A 142 -3.71 -7.14 13.83
N CYS A 143 -3.17 -7.32 12.62
CA CYS A 143 -3.49 -8.46 11.78
C CYS A 143 -2.55 -9.65 12.04
N ASP A 144 -3.13 -10.78 12.45
CA ASP A 144 -2.38 -12.01 12.72
C ASP A 144 -1.91 -12.74 11.44
N ASP A 145 -2.59 -12.51 10.32
CA ASP A 145 -2.33 -13.21 9.06
C ASP A 145 -1.20 -12.52 8.28
N VAL A 146 0.01 -13.08 8.40
CA VAL A 146 1.24 -12.49 7.83
C VAL A 146 1.16 -12.28 6.32
N HIS A 147 0.47 -13.15 5.58
CA HIS A 147 0.37 -13.03 4.12
C HIS A 147 -0.58 -11.89 3.72
N VAL A 148 -1.73 -11.81 4.39
CA VAL A 148 -2.70 -10.72 4.17
C VAL A 148 -2.08 -9.39 4.58
N LEU A 149 -1.44 -9.36 5.76
CA LEU A 149 -0.72 -8.21 6.29
C LEU A 149 0.29 -7.69 5.29
N ALA A 150 1.19 -8.54 4.78
CA ALA A 150 2.26 -8.08 3.90
C ALA A 150 1.71 -7.38 2.66
N ARG A 151 0.68 -7.96 2.04
CA ARG A 151 0.07 -7.45 0.82
C ARG A 151 -0.78 -6.20 1.07
N GLU A 152 -1.63 -6.20 2.09
CA GLU A 152 -2.56 -5.09 2.37
C GLU A 152 -1.87 -3.92 3.07
N ALA A 153 -0.97 -4.15 4.02
CA ALA A 153 -0.27 -3.08 4.72
C ALA A 153 0.52 -2.20 3.74
N ALA A 154 1.37 -2.78 2.88
CA ALA A 154 2.14 -2.00 1.91
C ALA A 154 1.24 -1.22 0.95
N TYR A 155 0.12 -1.80 0.52
CA TYR A 155 -0.85 -1.12 -0.35
C TYR A 155 -1.46 0.10 0.35
N HIS A 156 -1.91 -0.07 1.59
CA HIS A 156 -2.56 0.99 2.35
C HIS A 156 -1.59 2.09 2.79
N ILE A 157 -0.36 1.75 3.18
CA ILE A 157 0.68 2.75 3.50
C ILE A 157 1.01 3.59 2.24
N ASN A 158 1.08 2.97 1.06
CA ASN A 158 1.28 3.70 -0.20
C ASN A 158 0.11 4.66 -0.47
N ARG A 159 -1.13 4.18 -0.30
CA ARG A 159 -2.35 4.97 -0.51
C ARG A 159 -2.52 6.09 0.52
N SER A 160 -1.99 5.95 1.72
CA SER A 160 -1.96 7.01 2.72
C SER A 160 -0.84 8.03 2.49
N LYS A 161 -0.08 7.93 1.39
CA LYS A 161 1.04 8.81 1.01
C LYS A 161 2.18 8.88 2.04
N ASP A 162 2.29 7.88 2.92
CA ASP A 162 3.39 7.79 3.89
C ASP A 162 4.57 7.00 3.30
N GLY A 163 5.30 7.66 2.40
CA GLY A 163 6.44 7.05 1.73
C GLY A 163 7.54 6.60 2.70
N LYS A 164 7.64 7.23 3.89
CA LYS A 164 8.67 6.89 4.87
C LYS A 164 8.38 5.57 5.52
N ARG A 165 7.17 5.45 6.05
CA ARG A 165 6.70 4.21 6.62
C ARG A 165 6.71 3.08 5.60
N LEU A 166 6.40 3.36 4.33
CA LEU A 166 6.42 2.35 3.27
C LEU A 166 7.83 1.81 3.00
N LEU A 167 8.80 2.72 2.83
CA LEU A 167 10.18 2.33 2.58
C LEU A 167 10.79 1.63 3.80
N ASP A 168 10.49 2.09 5.01
CA ASP A 168 10.93 1.43 6.24
C ASP A 168 10.28 0.04 6.39
N PHE A 169 9.00 -0.12 6.06
CA PHE A 169 8.33 -1.41 6.05
C PHE A 169 9.00 -2.37 5.06
N ILE A 170 9.22 -1.96 3.81
CA ILE A 170 9.84 -2.78 2.77
C ILE A 170 11.30 -3.14 3.10
N LYS A 171 12.08 -2.20 3.66
CA LYS A 171 13.51 -2.41 3.93
C LYS A 171 13.74 -3.15 5.26
N ARG A 172 12.94 -2.86 6.30
CA ARG A 172 13.24 -3.27 7.69
C ARG A 172 12.29 -4.29 8.27
N ASP A 173 11.06 -4.40 7.77
CA ASP A 173 10.09 -5.36 8.29
C ASP A 173 10.26 -6.72 7.60
N GLU A 174 10.43 -7.77 8.40
CA GLU A 174 10.60 -9.13 7.91
C GLU A 174 9.38 -9.67 7.15
N ARG A 175 8.19 -9.14 7.44
CA ARG A 175 6.94 -9.56 6.81
C ARG A 175 6.83 -9.08 5.37
N SER A 176 7.61 -8.06 4.99
CA SER A 176 7.70 -7.57 3.60
C SER A 176 8.20 -8.64 2.62
N ARG A 177 8.82 -9.72 3.10
CA ARG A 177 9.27 -10.88 2.28
C ARG A 177 8.13 -11.53 1.47
N TYR A 178 6.89 -11.39 1.95
CA TYR A 178 5.70 -11.99 1.32
C TYR A 178 5.05 -11.07 0.28
N ILE A 179 5.58 -9.86 0.08
CA ILE A 179 5.13 -8.98 -1.01
C ILE A 179 5.80 -9.45 -2.30
N ASP A 180 5.02 -9.50 -3.38
CA ASP A 180 5.56 -9.84 -4.69
C ASP A 180 6.56 -8.76 -5.18
N ARG A 181 7.53 -9.21 -5.97
CA ARG A 181 8.65 -8.37 -6.44
C ARG A 181 8.19 -7.19 -7.29
N ILE A 182 7.08 -7.35 -8.02
CA ILE A 182 6.55 -6.33 -8.92
C ILE A 182 5.94 -5.20 -8.09
N SER A 183 5.15 -5.53 -7.07
CA SER A 183 4.56 -4.56 -6.14
C SER A 183 5.63 -3.78 -5.39
N ILE A 184 6.64 -4.44 -4.82
CA ILE A 184 7.77 -3.74 -4.15
C ILE A 184 8.42 -2.77 -5.13
N SER A 185 8.74 -3.23 -6.34
CA SER A 185 9.38 -2.36 -7.31
C SER A 185 8.49 -1.17 -7.71
N ARG A 186 7.17 -1.34 -7.78
CA ARG A 186 6.25 -0.24 -8.09
C ARG A 186 6.27 0.81 -6.97
N TYR A 187 6.11 0.37 -5.73
CA TYR A 187 6.15 1.26 -4.55
C TYR A 187 7.47 2.03 -4.44
N VAL A 188 8.61 1.35 -4.56
CA VAL A 188 9.91 2.01 -4.45
C VAL A 188 10.17 2.97 -5.62
N LYS A 189 9.63 2.70 -6.81
CA LYS A 189 9.73 3.61 -7.97
C LYS A 189 8.98 4.92 -7.76
N GLU A 190 7.87 4.92 -7.05
CA GLU A 190 7.11 6.15 -6.74
C GLU A 190 7.90 7.07 -5.79
N HIS A 191 8.81 6.49 -4.99
CA HIS A 191 9.61 7.22 -4.00
C HIS A 191 11.10 7.38 -4.38
N LYS A 192 11.48 7.18 -5.64
CA LYS A 192 12.87 7.38 -6.10
C LYS A 192 13.08 8.75 -6.73
N CYS A 193 14.34 9.17 -6.78
CA CYS A 193 14.73 10.30 -7.60
C CYS A 193 14.52 9.99 -9.09
N ASN A 194 13.86 10.91 -9.80
CA ASN A 194 13.64 10.82 -11.26
C ASN A 194 14.84 11.31 -12.09
N GLY A 195 15.99 11.55 -11.46
CA GLY A 195 17.21 11.97 -12.16
C GLY A 195 17.70 10.91 -13.14
N ILE A 196 17.67 11.24 -14.43
CA ILE A 196 18.25 10.43 -15.50
C ILE A 196 19.76 10.67 -15.54
N ILE A 197 20.52 9.60 -15.68
CA ILE A 197 21.97 9.63 -15.78
C ILE A 197 22.34 9.27 -17.21
N ASN A 198 22.70 10.28 -17.98
CA ASN A 198 23.17 10.09 -19.34
C ASN A 198 24.69 9.84 -19.32
N LYS A 199 25.09 8.62 -19.69
CA LYS A 199 26.50 8.20 -19.79
C LYS A 199 27.24 8.93 -20.92
N GLN A 200 26.54 9.35 -21.98
CA GLN A 200 27.15 10.04 -23.13
C GLN A 200 27.47 11.50 -22.83
N PHE A 201 26.61 12.18 -22.06
CA PHE A 201 26.77 13.61 -21.73
C PHE A 201 27.46 13.84 -20.38
N ASN A 202 28.10 12.79 -19.83
CA ASN A 202 28.85 12.82 -18.56
C ASN A 202 28.13 13.59 -17.44
N THR A 203 26.82 13.35 -17.29
CA THR A 203 25.92 14.11 -16.40
C THR A 203 26.12 13.73 -14.94
N GLY A 204 27.34 13.88 -14.41
CA GLY A 204 27.68 13.84 -12.98
C GLY A 204 27.20 12.61 -12.20
N GLY A 205 26.84 11.52 -12.89
CA GLY A 205 26.29 10.33 -12.27
C GLY A 205 27.39 9.47 -11.70
N ARG A 206 27.28 9.11 -10.42
CA ARG A 206 28.29 8.29 -9.74
C ARG A 206 27.79 6.87 -9.54
N GLN A 207 28.58 5.90 -9.98
CA GLN A 207 28.31 4.49 -9.74
C GLN A 207 28.51 4.14 -8.27
N LEU A 208 27.61 3.32 -7.73
CA LEU A 208 27.68 2.83 -6.37
C LEU A 208 28.47 1.52 -6.29
N PHE A 209 29.27 1.41 -5.22
CA PHE A 209 30.10 0.26 -4.94
C PHE A 209 30.00 -0.16 -3.48
N CYS A 210 30.39 -1.39 -3.18
CA CYS A 210 30.62 -1.86 -1.83
C CYS A 210 32.01 -2.49 -1.69
N CYS A 211 32.58 -2.42 -0.48
CA CYS A 211 33.85 -3.09 -0.20
C CYS A 211 33.63 -4.62 -0.14
N ASN A 212 34.70 -5.40 -0.32
CA ASN A 212 34.61 -6.87 -0.36
C ASN A 212 33.93 -7.48 0.88
N PHE A 213 34.16 -6.93 2.07
CA PHE A 213 33.49 -7.38 3.30
C PHE A 213 31.98 -7.15 3.25
N CYS A 214 31.55 -5.93 2.90
CA CYS A 214 30.13 -5.62 2.77
C CYS A 214 29.50 -6.35 1.60
N ALA A 215 30.23 -6.60 0.51
CA ALA A 215 29.76 -7.34 -0.66
C ALA A 215 29.32 -8.77 -0.29
N MET A 216 30.11 -9.45 0.54
CA MET A 216 29.84 -10.81 1.02
C MET A 216 28.84 -10.88 2.18
N GLY A 217 28.63 -9.76 2.88
CA GLY A 217 27.58 -9.63 3.89
C GLY A 217 26.17 -9.80 3.33
N ARG A 218 25.17 -9.83 4.21
CA ARG A 218 23.75 -9.93 3.87
C ARG A 218 22.95 -8.78 4.50
N GLN A 219 21.70 -8.64 4.09
CA GLN A 219 20.69 -7.76 4.71
C GLN A 219 21.02 -6.26 4.74
N ALA A 220 21.94 -5.78 3.89
CA ALA A 220 22.24 -4.34 3.85
C ALA A 220 21.14 -3.51 3.20
N PHE A 221 20.36 -4.09 2.27
CA PHE A 221 19.34 -3.37 1.50
C PHE A 221 17.91 -3.74 1.89
N SER A 222 17.71 -4.96 2.40
CA SER A 222 16.45 -5.41 3.00
C SER A 222 16.74 -6.48 4.04
N LYS A 223 16.06 -6.47 5.18
CA LYS A 223 16.15 -7.56 6.17
C LYS A 223 15.69 -8.92 5.62
N CYS A 224 14.86 -8.89 4.58
CA CYS A 224 14.35 -10.08 3.89
C CYS A 224 15.34 -10.67 2.87
N GLN A 225 16.52 -10.05 2.71
CA GLN A 225 17.53 -10.46 1.74
C GLN A 225 18.27 -11.73 2.21
N MET A 226 18.10 -12.81 1.45
CA MET A 226 18.81 -14.09 1.68
C MET A 226 20.18 -14.14 1.00
N PHE A 227 20.41 -13.30 -0.01
CA PHE A 227 21.60 -13.33 -0.86
C PHE A 227 22.68 -12.37 -0.35
N SER A 228 23.89 -12.50 -0.90
CA SER A 228 24.95 -11.54 -0.61
C SER A 228 24.58 -10.14 -1.12
N ASN A 229 25.12 -9.08 -0.50
CA ASN A 229 24.80 -7.70 -0.87
C ASN A 229 25.20 -7.38 -2.32
N LYS A 230 26.28 -7.98 -2.86
CA LYS A 230 26.67 -7.82 -4.27
C LYS A 230 25.70 -8.49 -5.26
N ASP A 231 24.88 -9.43 -4.80
CA ASP A 231 23.90 -10.16 -5.61
C ASP A 231 22.48 -9.57 -5.47
N SER A 232 22.33 -8.50 -4.68
CA SER A 232 21.04 -7.97 -4.30
C SER A 232 20.82 -6.57 -4.85
N CYS A 233 19.56 -6.28 -5.17
CA CYS A 233 19.13 -4.98 -5.65
C CYS A 233 19.26 -3.95 -4.52
N VAL A 234 19.95 -2.84 -4.78
CA VAL A 234 20.13 -1.76 -3.80
C VAL A 234 18.80 -1.18 -3.31
N LEU A 235 17.78 -1.20 -4.16
CA LEU A 235 16.47 -0.59 -3.88
C LEU A 235 15.51 -1.52 -3.14
N CYS A 236 15.36 -2.75 -3.62
CA CYS A 236 14.33 -3.68 -3.11
C CYS A 236 14.89 -4.91 -2.42
N GLY A 237 16.22 -5.08 -2.35
CA GLY A 237 16.88 -6.24 -1.75
C GLY A 237 16.69 -7.57 -2.48
N GLN A 238 16.00 -7.59 -3.62
CA GLN A 238 15.77 -8.82 -4.41
C GLN A 238 17.02 -9.25 -5.17
N ILE A 239 17.11 -10.54 -5.51
CA ILE A 239 18.23 -11.07 -6.29
C ILE A 239 18.34 -10.41 -7.67
N VAL A 240 19.58 -10.12 -8.09
CA VAL A 240 19.92 -9.64 -9.41
C VAL A 240 20.54 -10.79 -10.21
N ASN A 241 19.72 -11.45 -11.03
CA ASN A 241 20.14 -12.60 -11.83
C ASN A 241 21.13 -12.22 -12.96
N MET A 242 20.98 -11.02 -13.54
CA MET A 242 21.82 -10.57 -14.64
C MET A 242 22.58 -9.30 -14.26
N LYS A 243 23.90 -9.44 -14.05
CA LYS A 243 24.78 -8.33 -13.68
C LYS A 243 25.40 -7.69 -14.93
N LYS A 244 24.56 -6.98 -15.67
CA LYS A 244 25.01 -6.22 -16.84
C LYS A 244 25.39 -4.78 -16.44
N PRO A 245 26.27 -4.09 -17.18
CA PRO A 245 26.63 -2.69 -16.92
C PRO A 245 25.46 -1.70 -16.95
N GLU A 246 24.36 -2.05 -17.63
CA GLU A 246 23.10 -1.31 -17.63
C GLU A 246 22.37 -1.37 -16.28
N ASN A 247 22.56 -2.45 -15.51
CA ASN A 247 21.95 -2.67 -14.20
C ASN A 247 22.78 -2.10 -13.05
N HIS A 248 23.91 -1.44 -13.31
CA HIS A 248 24.68 -0.81 -12.24
C HIS A 248 23.83 0.27 -11.54
N ALA A 249 23.96 0.35 -10.22
CA ALA A 249 23.26 1.33 -9.41
C ALA A 249 24.06 2.65 -9.39
N TYR A 250 23.36 3.78 -9.56
CA TYR A 250 23.99 5.11 -9.61
C TYR A 250 23.22 6.16 -8.80
N TRP A 251 23.94 7.18 -8.35
CA TRP A 251 23.37 8.45 -7.89
C TRP A 251 23.54 9.53 -8.95
N CYS A 252 22.52 10.38 -9.14
CA CYS A 252 22.63 11.52 -10.05
C CYS A 252 23.38 12.68 -9.38
N GLY A 253 23.84 13.64 -10.17
CA GLY A 253 24.61 14.80 -9.67
C GLY A 253 23.87 15.70 -8.68
N ARG A 254 22.54 15.55 -8.51
CA ARG A 254 21.76 16.28 -7.48
C ARG A 254 21.95 15.71 -6.07
N HIS A 255 22.64 14.58 -5.93
CA HIS A 255 22.79 13.86 -4.68
C HIS A 255 24.27 13.79 -4.28
N PRO A 256 24.73 14.69 -3.41
CA PRO A 256 26.11 14.69 -2.97
C PRO A 256 26.43 13.44 -2.16
N GLN A 257 27.69 13.01 -2.21
CA GLN A 257 28.16 11.90 -1.39
C GLN A 257 28.19 12.31 0.08
N SER A 258 27.65 11.47 0.96
CA SER A 258 27.90 11.57 2.39
C SER A 258 29.35 11.14 2.65
N GLY A 259 30.29 12.08 2.76
CA GLY A 259 31.68 11.82 3.13
C GLY A 259 32.72 12.67 2.38
N PRO A 260 33.98 12.63 2.82
CA PRO A 260 35.07 13.36 2.19
C PRO A 260 35.30 12.87 0.75
N ASN A 261 35.28 13.80 -0.21
CA ASN A 261 35.46 13.50 -1.63
C ASN A 261 36.96 13.41 -1.96
N PHE A 262 37.57 12.26 -1.71
CA PHE A 262 38.97 12.04 -2.08
C PHE A 262 39.06 11.63 -3.55
N PRO A 263 39.83 12.36 -4.39
CA PRO A 263 40.08 11.95 -5.77
C PRO A 263 40.74 10.57 -5.76
N ASN A 264 40.22 9.65 -6.57
CA ASN A 264 40.64 8.24 -6.69
C ASN A 264 40.24 7.28 -5.56
N MET A 265 39.37 7.69 -4.63
CA MET A 265 38.89 6.80 -3.57
C MET A 265 37.43 6.40 -3.79
N VAL A 266 37.19 5.09 -3.88
CA VAL A 266 35.83 4.52 -3.96
C VAL A 266 35.34 4.26 -2.54
N MET A 267 34.25 4.91 -2.13
CA MET A 267 33.64 4.68 -0.82
C MET A 267 32.60 3.56 -0.89
N CYS A 268 32.64 2.65 0.08
CA CYS A 268 31.60 1.65 0.22
C CYS A 268 30.27 2.31 0.60
N HIS A 269 29.23 2.05 -0.20
CA HIS A 269 27.91 2.58 0.03
C HIS A 269 27.27 2.11 1.35
N ILE A 270 27.62 0.90 1.82
CA ILE A 270 27.05 0.27 3.02
C ILE A 270 27.76 0.80 4.29
N CYS A 271 29.06 0.52 4.46
CA CYS A 271 29.77 0.89 5.68
C CYS A 271 30.38 2.30 5.67
N LYS A 272 30.25 3.05 4.56
CA LYS A 272 30.82 4.40 4.38
C LYS A 272 32.35 4.48 4.59
N ARG A 273 33.07 3.36 4.50
CA ARG A 273 34.54 3.31 4.54
C ARG A 273 35.14 3.23 3.14
N PRO A 274 36.38 3.67 2.93
CA PRO A 274 37.09 3.46 1.67
C PRO A 274 37.19 1.97 1.30
N ALA A 275 36.88 1.64 0.05
CA ALA A 275 37.15 0.33 -0.51
C ALA A 275 38.60 0.29 -1.02
N MET A 276 39.27 -0.85 -0.83
CA MET A 276 40.60 -1.08 -1.41
C MET A 276 40.48 -1.10 -2.93
N LYS A 277 41.33 -0.34 -3.62
CA LYS A 277 41.36 -0.23 -5.08
C LYS A 277 41.46 -1.62 -5.73
N GLY A 278 40.57 -1.92 -6.67
CA GLY A 278 40.49 -3.19 -7.39
C GLY A 278 39.77 -4.32 -6.63
N LYS A 279 39.28 -4.07 -5.41
CA LYS A 279 38.51 -5.03 -4.59
C LYS A 279 37.09 -4.53 -4.29
N GLU A 280 36.67 -3.45 -4.92
CA GLU A 280 35.29 -2.96 -4.88
C GLU A 280 34.37 -3.83 -5.76
N SER A 281 33.16 -4.08 -5.26
CA SER A 281 32.10 -4.75 -6.02
C SER A 281 31.05 -3.72 -6.44
N PRO A 282 30.70 -3.63 -7.74
CA PRO A 282 29.63 -2.76 -8.18
C PRO A 282 28.30 -3.21 -7.56
N LEU A 283 27.46 -2.25 -7.22
CA LEU A 283 26.10 -2.53 -6.78
C LEU A 283 25.13 -2.47 -7.96
N HIS A 284 24.04 -3.22 -7.86
CA HIS A 284 23.13 -3.43 -8.99
C HIS A 284 21.66 -3.14 -8.64
N LEU A 285 20.87 -2.89 -9.68
CA LEU A 285 19.40 -2.88 -9.65
C LEU A 285 18.87 -4.16 -10.30
N CYS A 286 17.75 -4.69 -9.79
CA CYS A 286 17.06 -5.79 -10.48
C CYS A 286 16.32 -5.29 -11.73
N SER A 287 15.90 -6.21 -12.59
CA SER A 287 15.17 -5.91 -13.83
C SER A 287 13.87 -5.13 -13.60
N PHE A 288 13.21 -5.34 -12.46
CA PHE A 288 11.99 -4.60 -12.13
C PHE A 288 12.29 -3.18 -11.66
N CYS A 289 13.34 -2.98 -10.86
CA CYS A 289 13.70 -1.65 -10.36
C CYS A 289 14.41 -0.79 -11.40
N HIS A 290 15.10 -1.42 -12.36
CA HIS A 290 15.65 -0.76 -13.54
C HIS A 290 14.51 -0.34 -14.51
N MET A 291 14.69 0.78 -15.18
CA MET A 291 13.81 1.26 -16.25
C MET A 291 14.56 0.99 -17.56
N GLY A 292 14.18 -0.06 -18.27
CA GLY A 292 14.92 -0.59 -19.43
C GLY A 292 15.46 0.50 -20.36
N GLY A 293 16.79 0.47 -20.58
CA GLY A 293 17.51 1.37 -21.49
C GLY A 293 18.09 2.64 -20.87
N PHE A 294 17.56 3.12 -19.72
CA PHE A 294 18.05 4.34 -19.08
C PHE A 294 18.65 4.08 -17.70
N THR A 295 19.86 4.60 -17.47
CA THR A 295 20.44 4.62 -16.13
C THR A 295 19.72 5.70 -15.31
N VAL A 296 19.03 5.29 -14.24
CA VAL A 296 18.28 6.18 -13.37
C VAL A 296 18.90 6.22 -11.98
N CYS A 297 18.72 7.34 -11.29
CA CYS A 297 19.13 7.46 -9.90
C CYS A 297 18.41 6.44 -9.01
N CYS A 298 19.16 5.77 -8.15
CA CYS A 298 18.63 4.82 -7.15
C CYS A 298 18.51 5.42 -5.75
N ARG A 299 18.66 6.74 -5.58
CA ARG A 299 18.39 7.38 -4.30
C ARG A 299 16.88 7.46 -4.08
N THR A 300 16.40 7.02 -2.91
CA THR A 300 15.01 7.29 -2.53
C THR A 300 14.89 8.72 -2.00
N ILE A 301 13.72 9.34 -2.11
CA ILE A 301 13.47 10.76 -1.74
C ILE A 301 13.83 11.04 -0.26
N GLN A 302 14.05 10.00 0.54
CA GLN A 302 14.31 10.07 1.98
C GLN A 302 15.67 9.54 2.42
N ASP A 303 16.52 9.05 1.49
CA ASP A 303 17.93 8.72 1.76
C ASP A 303 18.82 9.97 1.65
#